data_AF-A0A1C0S759-F1
#
_entry.id   AF-A0A1C0S759-F1
#
_cell.length_a   1.000
_cell.length_b   1.000
_cell.length_c   1.000
_cell.angle_alpha   90.00
_cell.angle_beta   90.00
_cell.angle_gamma   90.00
#
_symmetry.space_group_name_H-M   'P 1'
#
loop_
_entity.id
_entity.type
_entity.pdbx_description
1 polymer ?
#
loop_
_entity_poly.entity_id
_entity_poly.type
_entity_poly.pdbx_seq_one_letter_code
_entity_poly.pdbx_strand_id
1 'polypeptide(L)'
;MQASRFAFGPFILDPGAGTLLRNDDPVAVGYRGLKLLAALVGRSGEILTKAELMDAAWPDSIVEEGNLTVQIAQLRKLLGPAADGGDWISTVPRVGYRFAGAIERLDGAKRRPLPLPGKPSIAVLPFVSLGNDPEQETFADGLTEDLITDLSRSSGLFVIARNSVFAYKGKAVDVRAIAEDLGVRYLLEGSARRAAGRVRINAQLVDAESGEQLWAERFDRSLEDIFAVQDEVTARIVEALLGRLRAAPPRKRPRNIEAYDLCVRARRLMDDTPQMAQEALLMLTRAVSLDPDYAEAYRWLAINHWMGWVHSGGPTDTGRHLALELAHKAVAIDPDDAGSRWILGYLLAYERHFAEADAEFAKAIELDPNEADTWAALSDIAVLAGRVEEGLEHIRRAFRLNPYPASWYYLTLGQAQYAAGGYEAAVETLRKDETYRTSSRRFLAASLAQLGRFDEARAEAELFLVANPHFTIRHWAAAEPFRDIAVLEHFVDGFRKAGLPD
;
A
#
# COMPACT_ATOMS: atom_id res chain seq x y z
N MET A 1 12.11 11.77 0.18
CA MET A 1 13.43 11.32 -0.29
C MET A 1 13.38 9.80 -0.38
N GLN A 2 13.56 9.23 -1.57
CA GLN A 2 13.85 7.80 -1.70
C GLN A 2 15.10 7.50 -0.84
N ALA A 3 15.08 6.42 -0.06
CA ALA A 3 16.23 6.07 0.76
C ALA A 3 17.43 5.82 -0.17
N SER A 4 18.43 6.70 -0.12
CA SER A 4 19.66 6.50 -0.88
C SER A 4 20.33 5.23 -0.36
N ARG A 5 20.76 4.36 -1.26
CA ARG A 5 21.66 3.26 -0.90
C ARG A 5 23.05 3.84 -0.68
N PHE A 6 23.77 3.30 0.28
CA PHE A 6 25.09 3.76 0.64
C PHE A 6 26.07 2.60 0.48
N ALA A 7 27.04 2.75 -0.42
CA ALA A 7 28.16 1.84 -0.54
C ALA A 7 29.34 2.36 0.28
N PHE A 8 29.98 1.49 1.06
CA PHE A 8 31.21 1.80 1.79
C PHE A 8 32.05 0.52 1.98
N GLY A 9 33.30 0.53 1.53
CA GLY A 9 34.13 -0.68 1.52
C GLY A 9 33.44 -1.84 0.79
N PRO A 10 33.40 -3.06 1.36
CA PRO A 10 32.67 -4.19 0.77
C PRO A 10 31.16 -4.16 1.04
N PHE A 11 30.64 -3.12 1.69
CA PHE A 11 29.25 -3.09 2.17
C PHE A 11 28.34 -2.24 1.32
N ILE A 12 27.10 -2.70 1.17
CA ILE A 12 25.99 -1.91 0.64
C ILE A 12 24.90 -1.87 1.71
N LEU A 13 24.64 -0.68 2.23
CA LEU A 13 23.53 -0.41 3.15
C LEU A 13 22.35 0.14 2.34
N ASP A 14 21.20 -0.52 2.46
CA ASP A 14 19.92 0.00 2.01
C ASP A 14 19.06 0.31 3.24
N PRO A 15 19.01 1.58 3.70
CA PRO A 15 18.18 1.96 4.84
C PRO A 15 16.68 1.83 4.57
N GLY A 16 16.29 1.88 3.30
CA GLY A 16 14.90 1.73 2.86
C GLY A 16 14.46 0.28 2.85
N ALA A 17 15.37 -0.63 2.47
CA ALA A 17 15.15 -2.08 2.45
C ALA A 17 15.72 -2.81 3.68
N GLY A 18 16.03 -2.08 4.76
CA GLY A 18 16.39 -2.69 6.04
C GLY A 18 17.60 -3.61 6.02
N THR A 19 18.49 -3.51 5.02
CA THR A 19 19.48 -4.56 4.69
C THR A 19 20.89 -4.00 4.63
N LEU A 20 21.85 -4.85 5.03
CA LEU A 20 23.27 -4.64 4.88
C LEU A 20 23.84 -5.84 4.13
N LEU A 21 24.43 -5.60 2.97
CA LEU A 21 25.15 -6.62 2.21
C LEU A 21 26.64 -6.46 2.43
N ARG A 22 27.40 -7.55 2.33
CA ARG A 22 28.86 -7.57 2.20
C ARG A 22 29.20 -8.38 0.97
N ASN A 23 29.80 -7.78 -0.05
CA ASN A 23 30.08 -8.43 -1.33
C ASN A 23 28.83 -9.13 -1.90
N ASP A 24 27.69 -8.44 -1.86
CA ASP A 24 26.36 -8.91 -2.26
C ASP A 24 25.73 -10.02 -1.39
N ASP A 25 26.44 -10.52 -0.37
CA ASP A 25 25.89 -11.47 0.61
C ASP A 25 25.18 -10.74 1.77
N PRO A 26 23.96 -11.12 2.16
CA PRO A 26 23.27 -10.52 3.31
C PRO A 26 24.02 -10.72 4.62
N VAL A 27 24.15 -9.64 5.39
CA VAL A 27 24.74 -9.65 6.73
C VAL A 27 23.65 -9.47 7.77
N ALA A 28 23.51 -10.44 8.67
CA ALA A 28 22.53 -10.40 9.75
C ALA A 28 22.86 -9.27 10.75
N VAL A 29 22.11 -8.17 10.65
CA VAL A 29 22.13 -7.03 11.56
C VAL A 29 20.77 -6.93 12.25
N GLY A 30 20.77 -6.74 13.56
CA GLY A 30 19.54 -6.45 14.30
C GLY A 30 18.94 -5.10 13.88
N TYR A 31 17.60 -5.00 13.84
CA TYR A 31 16.86 -3.82 13.40
C TYR A 31 17.36 -2.48 13.98
N ARG A 32 17.64 -2.46 15.30
CA ARG A 32 18.15 -1.25 15.99
C ARG A 32 19.58 -0.90 15.57
N GLY A 33 20.45 -1.90 15.41
CA GLY A 33 21.78 -1.71 14.83
C GLY A 33 21.72 -1.17 13.41
N LEU A 34 20.76 -1.61 12.59
CA LEU A 34 20.59 -1.10 11.24
C LEU A 34 20.17 0.38 11.21
N LYS A 35 19.23 0.77 12.08
CA LYS A 35 18.80 2.16 12.24
C LYS A 35 19.95 3.07 12.67
N LEU A 36 20.77 2.62 13.62
CA LEU A 36 21.97 3.35 14.04
C LEU A 36 23.00 3.49 12.91
N LEU A 37 23.23 2.40 12.17
CA LEU A 37 24.15 2.40 11.03
C LEU A 37 23.66 3.35 9.93
N ALA A 38 22.36 3.33 9.62
CA ALA A 38 21.75 4.24 8.65
C ALA A 38 21.85 5.72 9.05
N ALA A 39 21.65 6.04 10.33
CA ALA A 39 21.83 7.40 10.83
C ALA A 39 23.29 7.87 10.69
N LEU A 40 24.24 7.01 11.08
CA LEU A 40 25.68 7.28 11.02
C LEU A 40 26.21 7.41 9.59
N VAL A 41 25.77 6.54 8.69
CA VAL A 41 26.16 6.52 7.26
C VAL A 41 25.50 7.68 6.51
N GLY A 42 24.22 7.95 6.78
CA GLY A 42 23.49 9.06 6.14
C GLY A 42 24.05 10.45 6.46
N ARG A 43 24.76 10.58 7.59
CA ARG A 43 25.48 11.79 8.03
C ARG A 43 26.98 11.51 8.21
N SER A 44 27.58 10.80 7.24
CA SER A 44 29.00 10.42 7.29
C SER A 44 29.93 11.60 7.53
N GLY A 45 30.93 11.42 8.39
CA GLY A 45 31.86 12.47 8.81
C GLY A 45 31.32 13.42 9.88
N GLU A 46 30.00 13.50 10.09
CA GLU A 46 29.41 14.27 11.20
C GLU A 46 29.48 13.51 12.53
N ILE A 47 29.52 14.25 13.63
CA ILE A 47 29.44 13.68 14.98
C ILE A 47 27.97 13.70 15.39
N LEU A 48 27.37 12.51 15.51
CA LEU A 48 26.02 12.35 16.03
C LEU A 48 26.08 12.20 17.54
N THR A 49 25.31 13.00 18.25
CA THR A 49 25.18 12.92 19.70
C THR A 49 24.49 11.62 20.11
N LYS A 50 24.71 11.19 21.35
CA LYS A 50 23.99 10.02 21.87
C LYS A 50 22.47 10.19 21.82
N ALA A 51 21.96 11.40 22.11
CA ALA A 51 20.53 11.69 22.06
C ALA A 51 19.96 11.54 20.64
N GLU A 52 20.62 12.08 19.61
CA GLU A 52 20.20 11.92 18.22
C GLU A 52 20.19 10.44 17.78
N LEU A 53 21.18 9.66 18.21
CA LEU A 53 21.25 8.24 17.89
C LEU A 53 20.20 7.42 18.65
N MET A 54 19.91 7.79 19.90
CA MET A 54 18.84 7.17 20.68
C MET A 54 17.48 7.46 20.05
N ASP A 55 17.23 8.69 19.62
CA ASP A 55 15.99 9.09 18.93
C ASP A 55 15.83 8.38 17.57
N ALA A 56 16.91 8.31 16.78
CA ALA A 56 16.89 7.63 15.48
C ALA A 56 16.60 6.12 15.58
N ALA A 57 17.10 5.47 16.64
CA ALA A 57 16.95 4.04 16.82
C ALA A 57 15.80 3.67 17.76
N TRP A 58 15.31 4.56 18.62
CA TRP A 58 14.25 4.33 19.62
C TRP A 58 13.39 5.59 19.84
N PRO A 59 12.65 6.07 18.83
CA PRO A 59 11.93 7.36 18.91
C PRO A 59 10.82 7.38 19.98
N ASP A 60 10.22 6.21 20.27
CA ASP A 60 9.08 6.07 21.19
C ASP A 60 9.40 5.17 22.39
N SER A 61 10.67 5.07 22.81
CA SER A 61 11.07 4.18 23.90
C SER A 61 12.12 4.78 24.81
N ILE A 62 11.87 4.73 26.13
CA ILE A 62 12.87 5.10 27.14
C ILE A 62 13.82 3.92 27.30
N VAL A 63 15.03 4.06 26.77
CA VAL A 63 16.08 3.03 26.82
C VAL A 63 17.34 3.62 27.45
N GLU A 64 18.03 2.82 28.26
CA GLU A 64 19.30 3.25 28.86
C GLU A 64 20.40 3.43 27.80
N GLU A 65 21.26 4.43 27.97
CA GLU A 65 22.40 4.71 27.09
C GLU A 65 23.36 3.51 26.94
N GLY A 66 23.36 2.58 27.91
CA GLY A 66 24.13 1.34 27.83
C GLY A 66 23.78 0.50 26.60
N ASN A 67 22.51 0.54 26.16
CA ASN A 67 22.05 -0.22 24.99
C ASN A 67 22.64 0.32 23.67
N LEU A 68 22.76 1.65 23.54
CA LEU A 68 23.46 2.27 22.41
C LEU A 68 24.91 1.79 22.34
N THR A 69 25.59 1.72 23.48
CA THR A 69 27.00 1.27 23.53
C THR A 69 27.15 -0.19 23.09
N VAL A 70 26.23 -1.06 23.50
CA VAL A 70 26.19 -2.47 23.07
C VAL A 70 25.96 -2.59 21.56
N GLN A 71 24.99 -1.86 21.01
CA GLN A 71 24.71 -1.88 19.58
C GLN A 71 25.88 -1.36 18.73
N ILE A 72 26.56 -0.29 19.17
CA ILE A 72 27.76 0.22 18.47
C ILE A 72 28.90 -0.80 18.53
N ALA A 73 29.10 -1.49 19.66
CA ALA A 73 30.10 -2.55 19.77
C ALA A 73 29.80 -3.73 18.84
N GLN A 74 28.53 -4.13 18.74
CA GLN A 74 28.08 -5.17 17.81
C GLN A 74 28.30 -4.76 16.34
N LEU A 75 27.97 -3.52 15.98
CA LEU A 75 28.20 -2.98 14.64
C LEU A 75 29.70 -2.95 14.28
N ARG A 76 30.57 -2.52 15.20
CA ARG A 76 32.04 -2.55 14.96
C ARG A 76 32.54 -3.97 14.73
N LYS A 77 32.14 -4.92 15.58
CA LYS A 77 32.51 -6.33 15.42
C LYS A 77 32.01 -6.89 14.09
N LEU A 78 30.79 -6.51 13.70
CA LEU A 78 30.17 -6.96 12.48
C LEU A 78 30.88 -6.37 11.26
N LEU A 79 31.18 -5.08 11.23
CA LEU A 79 31.83 -4.41 10.09
C LEU A 79 33.32 -4.76 9.93
N GLY A 80 34.00 -5.15 11.01
CA GLY A 80 35.43 -5.43 10.99
C GLY A 80 36.28 -4.16 10.79
N PRO A 81 37.59 -4.30 10.52
CA PRO A 81 38.46 -3.16 10.26
C PRO A 81 38.13 -2.49 8.92
N ALA A 82 38.33 -1.18 8.84
CA ALA A 82 38.27 -0.44 7.58
C ALA A 82 39.51 -0.71 6.71
N ALA A 83 39.43 -0.37 5.42
CA ALA A 83 40.49 -0.66 4.44
C ALA A 83 41.83 0.04 4.75
N ASP A 84 41.80 1.10 5.55
CA ASP A 84 42.96 1.85 6.04
C ASP A 84 43.49 1.34 7.41
N GLY A 85 42.89 0.28 7.96
CA GLY A 85 43.23 -0.29 9.27
C GLY A 85 42.56 0.41 10.46
N GLY A 86 41.67 1.38 10.23
CA GLY A 86 40.89 2.06 11.26
C GLY A 86 39.54 1.41 11.58
N ASP A 87 38.74 2.06 12.43
CA ASP A 87 37.36 1.66 12.75
C ASP A 87 36.35 2.44 11.88
N TRP A 88 35.37 1.74 11.30
CA TRP A 88 34.27 2.38 10.54
C TRP A 88 33.44 3.36 11.39
N ILE A 89 33.28 3.08 12.69
CA ILE A 89 32.56 3.92 13.65
C ILE A 89 33.54 4.33 14.74
N SER A 90 33.82 5.63 14.85
CA SER A 90 34.71 6.21 15.86
C SER A 90 33.91 6.80 17.03
N THR A 91 34.42 6.63 18.26
CA THR A 91 33.83 7.26 19.46
C THR A 91 34.44 8.65 19.64
N VAL A 92 33.59 9.66 19.82
CA VAL A 92 34.01 11.01 20.22
C VAL A 92 33.71 11.18 21.72
N PRO A 93 34.75 11.25 22.58
CA PRO A 93 34.56 11.26 24.03
C PRO A 93 33.59 12.36 24.48
N ARG A 94 32.61 11.97 25.32
CA ARG A 94 31.58 12.86 25.91
C ARG A 94 30.60 13.52 24.92
N VAL A 95 30.64 13.18 23.63
CA VAL A 95 29.74 13.75 22.62
C VAL A 95 28.88 12.66 21.97
N GLY A 96 29.50 11.65 21.38
CA GLY A 96 28.76 10.62 20.65
C GLY A 96 29.63 9.82 19.68
N TYR A 97 29.13 9.55 18.48
CA TYR A 97 29.78 8.67 17.51
C TYR A 97 29.83 9.31 16.13
N ARG A 98 30.83 8.92 15.33
CA ARG A 98 31.01 9.38 13.96
C ARG A 98 31.37 8.21 13.05
N PHE A 99 30.74 8.14 11.88
CA PHE A 99 31.15 7.24 10.82
C PHE A 99 32.37 7.81 10.09
N ALA A 100 33.44 7.02 9.98
CA ALA A 100 34.74 7.45 9.45
C ALA A 100 35.03 6.91 8.04
N GLY A 101 34.20 6.00 7.52
CA GLY A 101 34.38 5.43 6.19
C GLY A 101 34.01 6.38 5.06
N ALA A 102 34.73 6.29 3.95
CA ALA A 102 34.31 6.91 2.69
C ALA A 102 33.01 6.25 2.20
N ILE A 103 32.04 7.05 1.80
CA ILE A 103 30.73 6.59 1.34
C ILE A 103 30.48 7.06 -0.08
N GLU A 104 30.11 6.12 -0.93
CA GLU A 104 29.50 6.41 -2.21
C GLU A 104 27.98 6.33 -2.05
N ARG A 105 27.30 7.43 -2.37
CA ARG A 105 25.84 7.41 -2.50
C ARG A 105 25.53 6.72 -3.81
N LEU A 106 25.04 5.50 -3.70
CA LEU A 106 24.39 4.84 -4.82
C LEU A 106 23.03 5.52 -4.94
N ASP A 107 22.98 6.56 -5.77
CA ASP A 107 21.71 7.14 -6.21
C ASP A 107 20.86 5.96 -6.69
N GLY A 108 19.76 5.69 -5.97
CA GLY A 108 18.85 4.62 -6.31
C GLY A 108 18.57 4.73 -7.80
N ALA A 109 18.84 3.66 -8.56
CA ALA A 109 18.70 3.66 -10.00
C ALA A 109 17.46 4.47 -10.35
N LYS A 110 17.62 5.64 -11.00
CA LYS A 110 16.49 6.52 -11.35
C LYS A 110 15.42 5.59 -11.91
N ARG A 111 14.31 5.44 -11.16
CA ARG A 111 13.24 4.52 -11.53
C ARG A 111 12.91 4.91 -12.97
N ARG A 112 13.04 3.96 -13.89
CA ARG A 112 12.85 4.27 -15.30
C ARG A 112 11.47 4.90 -15.41
N PRO A 113 11.34 6.12 -15.95
CA PRO A 113 10.08 6.84 -15.93
C PRO A 113 8.98 5.94 -16.52
N LEU A 114 7.85 5.87 -15.83
CA LEU A 114 6.75 5.02 -16.26
C LEU A 114 6.23 5.56 -17.60
N PRO A 115 5.97 4.68 -18.59
CA PRO A 115 5.49 5.14 -19.89
C PRO A 115 4.11 5.78 -19.75
N LEU A 116 3.88 6.85 -20.51
CA LEU A 116 2.55 7.47 -20.60
C LEU A 116 1.56 6.47 -21.21
N PRO A 117 0.34 6.36 -20.67
CA PRO A 117 -0.73 5.56 -21.26
C PRO A 117 -1.18 6.14 -22.62
N GLY A 118 -1.80 5.31 -23.45
CA GLY A 118 -2.40 5.78 -24.73
C GLY A 118 -3.67 6.63 -24.58
N LYS A 119 -4.09 6.93 -23.35
CA LYS A 119 -5.25 7.77 -23.02
C LYS A 119 -4.79 8.95 -22.15
N PRO A 120 -5.54 10.07 -22.10
CA PRO A 120 -5.29 11.13 -21.14
C PRO A 120 -5.16 10.58 -19.72
N SER A 121 -4.03 10.87 -19.09
CA SER A 121 -3.64 10.29 -17.80
C SER A 121 -3.49 11.37 -16.74
N ILE A 122 -4.10 11.18 -15.58
CA ILE A 122 -4.18 12.16 -14.51
C ILE A 122 -3.82 11.56 -13.14
N ALA A 123 -3.12 12.33 -12.32
CA ALA A 123 -3.01 12.08 -10.88
C ALA A 123 -3.57 13.28 -10.10
N VAL A 124 -4.34 13.00 -9.05
CA VAL A 124 -4.89 14.02 -8.15
C VAL A 124 -4.03 14.09 -6.90
N LEU A 125 -3.25 15.15 -6.76
CA LEU A 125 -2.36 15.33 -5.61
C LEU A 125 -3.16 15.63 -4.34
N PRO A 126 -2.66 15.22 -3.16
CA PRO A 126 -3.32 15.53 -1.88
C PRO A 126 -3.59 17.02 -1.74
N PHE A 127 -4.86 17.38 -1.62
CA PHE A 127 -5.27 18.77 -1.43
C PHE A 127 -4.69 19.32 -0.14
N VAL A 128 -4.11 20.51 -0.21
CA VAL A 128 -3.50 21.15 0.97
C VAL A 128 -4.60 21.70 1.87
N SER A 129 -4.56 21.31 3.15
CA SER A 129 -5.32 21.97 4.21
C SER A 129 -4.59 23.24 4.65
N LEU A 130 -5.29 24.38 4.65
CA LEU A 130 -4.71 25.64 5.14
C LEU A 130 -4.91 25.74 6.66
N GLY A 131 -3.94 25.24 7.43
CA GLY A 131 -3.91 25.28 8.90
C GLY A 131 -3.42 23.96 9.52
N ASN A 132 -3.16 23.96 10.83
CA ASN A 132 -2.66 22.78 11.56
C ASN A 132 -3.78 21.99 12.27
N ASP A 133 -4.98 21.99 11.71
CA ASP A 133 -6.14 21.28 12.29
C ASP A 133 -6.26 19.87 11.68
N PRO A 134 -6.07 18.79 12.47
CA PRO A 134 -6.16 17.42 11.98
C PRO A 134 -7.51 17.08 11.33
N GLU A 135 -8.60 17.73 11.75
CA GLU A 135 -9.92 17.50 11.13
C GLU A 135 -9.97 18.08 9.71
N GLN A 136 -9.32 19.22 9.46
CA GLN A 136 -9.23 19.81 8.13
C GLN A 136 -8.36 18.99 7.19
N GLU A 137 -7.25 18.45 7.70
CA GLU A 137 -6.40 17.54 6.92
C GLU A 137 -7.15 16.28 6.53
N THR A 138 -7.89 15.69 7.48
CA THR A 138 -8.72 14.51 7.22
C THR A 138 -9.76 14.79 6.14
N PHE A 139 -10.40 15.97 6.20
CA PHE A 139 -11.34 16.43 5.20
C PHE A 139 -10.71 16.61 3.81
N ALA A 140 -9.57 17.31 3.71
CA ALA A 140 -8.92 17.59 2.43
C ALA A 140 -8.43 16.31 1.72
N ASP A 141 -7.91 15.38 2.49
CA ASP A 141 -7.54 14.06 2.00
C ASP A 141 -8.76 13.23 1.56
N GLY A 142 -9.88 13.28 2.29
CA GLY A 142 -11.12 12.61 1.90
C GLY A 142 -11.67 13.17 0.60
N LEU A 143 -11.63 14.49 0.42
CA LEU A 143 -11.96 15.14 -0.85
C LEU A 143 -11.05 14.68 -1.99
N THR A 144 -9.74 14.56 -1.74
CA THR A 144 -8.77 14.07 -2.74
C THR A 144 -9.14 12.67 -3.22
N GLU A 145 -9.43 11.77 -2.27
CA GLU A 145 -9.82 10.39 -2.56
C GLU A 145 -11.16 10.29 -3.31
N ASP A 146 -12.14 11.09 -2.92
CA ASP A 146 -13.43 11.18 -3.62
C ASP A 146 -13.25 11.64 -5.08
N LEU A 147 -12.42 12.65 -5.34
CA LEU A 147 -12.15 13.11 -6.70
C LEU A 147 -11.44 12.04 -7.54
N ILE A 148 -10.51 11.28 -6.94
CA ILE A 148 -9.88 10.13 -7.62
C ILE A 148 -10.93 9.10 -8.01
N THR A 149 -11.84 8.77 -7.08
CA THR A 149 -12.92 7.80 -7.25
C THR A 149 -13.94 8.24 -8.30
N ASP A 150 -14.23 9.54 -8.37
CA ASP A 150 -15.18 10.03 -9.36
C ASP A 150 -14.58 10.05 -10.77
N LEU A 151 -13.29 10.40 -10.89
CA LEU A 151 -12.55 10.44 -12.15
C LEU A 151 -12.21 9.05 -12.68
N SER A 152 -11.94 8.07 -11.81
CA SER A 152 -11.53 6.71 -12.17
C SER A 152 -12.58 6.00 -13.03
N ARG A 153 -13.86 6.24 -12.75
CA ARG A 153 -15.02 5.75 -13.51
C ARG A 153 -15.08 6.25 -14.96
N SER A 154 -14.31 7.29 -15.31
CA SER A 154 -14.22 7.75 -16.69
C SER A 154 -13.31 6.82 -17.50
N SER A 155 -13.90 5.95 -18.31
CA SER A 155 -13.16 5.02 -19.18
C SER A 155 -12.27 5.70 -20.24
N GLY A 156 -12.48 7.00 -20.49
CA GLY A 156 -11.63 7.84 -21.31
C GLY A 156 -10.34 8.30 -20.62
N LEU A 157 -10.25 8.18 -19.30
CA LEU A 157 -9.09 8.57 -18.50
C LEU A 157 -8.30 7.36 -18.02
N PHE A 158 -7.01 7.60 -17.78
CA PHE A 158 -6.16 6.77 -16.95
C PHE A 158 -5.92 7.52 -15.64
N VAL A 159 -6.35 6.97 -14.50
CA VAL A 159 -6.30 7.68 -13.21
C VAL A 159 -5.39 6.93 -12.24
N ILE A 160 -4.46 7.67 -11.61
CA ILE A 160 -3.59 7.10 -10.57
C ILE A 160 -4.35 6.97 -9.25
N ALA A 161 -4.22 5.82 -8.63
CA ALA A 161 -4.83 5.48 -7.36
C ALA A 161 -4.28 6.30 -6.19
N ARG A 162 -5.13 6.42 -5.16
CA ARG A 162 -4.88 7.18 -3.93
C ARG A 162 -3.51 6.90 -3.28
N ASN A 163 -3.17 5.64 -2.99
CA ASN A 163 -1.96 5.33 -2.23
C ASN A 163 -0.69 5.88 -2.89
N SER A 164 -0.69 5.93 -4.23
CA SER A 164 0.42 6.46 -5.02
C SER A 164 0.59 7.96 -4.91
N VAL A 165 -0.49 8.73 -4.96
CA VAL A 165 -0.41 10.20 -4.84
C VAL A 165 -0.18 10.64 -3.39
N PHE A 166 -0.69 9.90 -2.42
CA PHE A 166 -0.46 10.19 -1.00
C PHE A 166 0.99 9.97 -0.56
N ALA A 167 1.77 9.17 -1.30
CA ALA A 167 3.20 9.08 -1.11
C ALA A 167 3.91 10.44 -1.27
N TYR A 168 3.31 11.43 -1.93
CA TYR A 168 3.87 12.79 -2.09
C TYR A 168 3.32 13.80 -1.08
N LYS A 169 2.39 13.41 -0.19
CA LYS A 169 1.82 14.32 0.79
C LYS A 169 2.91 14.96 1.66
N GLY A 170 2.87 16.28 1.81
CA GLY A 170 3.82 17.04 2.62
C GLY A 170 5.25 17.09 2.05
N LYS A 171 5.49 16.60 0.83
CA LYS A 171 6.81 16.65 0.18
C LYS A 171 6.85 17.81 -0.82
N ALA A 172 7.87 18.65 -0.71
CA ALA A 172 8.16 19.65 -1.74
C ALA A 172 8.88 18.95 -2.91
N VAL A 173 8.12 18.49 -3.90
CA VAL A 173 8.63 17.85 -5.13
C VAL A 173 8.09 18.61 -6.33
N ASP A 174 8.92 18.77 -7.35
CA ASP A 174 8.53 19.39 -8.62
C ASP A 174 7.42 18.58 -9.31
N VAL A 175 6.41 19.29 -9.82
CA VAL A 175 5.22 18.72 -10.48
C VAL A 175 5.61 17.82 -11.66
N ARG A 176 6.65 18.18 -12.44
CA ARG A 176 7.10 17.34 -13.57
C ARG A 176 7.76 16.06 -13.09
N ALA A 177 8.54 16.12 -12.01
CA ALA A 177 9.15 14.94 -11.43
C ALA A 177 8.09 13.97 -10.87
N ILE A 178 7.01 14.49 -10.25
CA ILE A 178 5.88 13.65 -9.81
C ILE A 178 5.18 13.00 -11.02
N ALA A 179 4.94 13.77 -12.07
CA ALA A 179 4.31 13.29 -13.30
C ALA A 179 5.13 12.17 -13.98
N GLU A 180 6.45 12.34 -14.09
CA GLU A 180 7.37 11.33 -14.64
C GLU A 180 7.40 10.05 -13.78
N ASP A 181 7.42 10.20 -12.46
CA ASP A 181 7.49 9.09 -11.51
C ASP A 181 6.18 8.27 -11.48
N LEU A 182 5.03 8.93 -11.60
CA LEU A 182 3.71 8.28 -11.70
C LEU A 182 3.35 7.87 -13.14
N GLY A 183 4.11 8.32 -14.14
CA GLY A 183 3.82 8.11 -15.55
C GLY A 183 2.50 8.75 -15.98
N VAL A 184 2.23 9.98 -15.57
CA VAL A 184 1.03 10.72 -15.99
C VAL A 184 1.42 12.01 -16.70
N ARG A 185 0.51 12.48 -17.54
CA ARG A 185 0.64 13.77 -18.23
C ARG A 185 0.07 14.92 -17.42
N TYR A 186 -1.09 14.71 -16.78
CA TYR A 186 -1.82 15.75 -16.10
C TYR A 186 -1.76 15.57 -14.58
N LEU A 187 -1.65 16.69 -13.88
CA LEU A 187 -1.73 16.74 -12.42
C LEU A 187 -2.85 17.69 -12.00
N LEU A 188 -3.69 17.23 -11.08
CA LEU A 188 -4.65 18.07 -10.37
C LEU A 188 -4.07 18.37 -8.99
N GLU A 189 -3.89 19.65 -8.68
CA GLU A 189 -3.48 20.11 -7.36
C GLU A 189 -4.43 21.17 -6.84
N GLY A 190 -4.41 21.39 -5.52
CA GLY A 190 -5.40 22.27 -4.93
C GLY A 190 -5.30 22.42 -3.42
N SER A 191 -6.24 23.19 -2.89
CA SER A 191 -6.42 23.37 -1.45
C SER A 191 -7.89 23.27 -1.08
N ALA A 192 -8.14 22.74 0.11
CA ALA A 192 -9.49 22.59 0.64
C ALA A 192 -9.54 23.09 2.08
N ARG A 193 -10.64 23.77 2.43
CA ARG A 193 -10.90 24.23 3.79
C ARG A 193 -12.37 24.19 4.11
N ARG A 194 -12.71 23.80 5.34
CA ARG A 194 -14.05 23.79 5.92
C ARG A 194 -14.09 24.79 7.07
N ALA A 195 -14.81 25.89 6.94
CA ALA A 195 -14.88 26.89 8.02
C ALA A 195 -16.27 27.54 8.08
N ALA A 196 -16.81 27.68 9.29
CA ALA A 196 -18.08 28.36 9.55
C ALA A 196 -19.24 27.86 8.65
N GLY A 197 -19.40 26.53 8.52
CA GLY A 197 -20.44 25.91 7.71
C GLY A 197 -20.26 26.08 6.19
N ARG A 198 -19.09 26.52 5.72
CA ARG A 198 -18.76 26.64 4.30
C ARG A 198 -17.55 25.80 3.93
N VAL A 199 -17.53 25.33 2.69
CA VAL A 199 -16.36 24.69 2.08
C VAL A 199 -15.82 25.58 0.97
N ARG A 200 -14.51 25.73 0.96
CA ARG A 200 -13.78 26.37 -0.15
C ARG A 200 -12.76 25.41 -0.72
N ILE A 201 -12.85 25.19 -2.02
CA ILE A 201 -11.95 24.33 -2.80
C ILE A 201 -11.32 25.19 -3.89
N ASN A 202 -10.00 25.18 -3.98
CA ASN A 202 -9.28 25.69 -5.14
C ASN A 202 -8.66 24.49 -5.83
N ALA A 203 -8.90 24.34 -7.12
CA ALA A 203 -8.36 23.23 -7.91
C ALA A 203 -7.73 23.78 -9.19
N GLN A 204 -6.59 23.22 -9.59
CA GLN A 204 -5.90 23.57 -10.81
C GLN A 204 -5.36 22.33 -11.51
N LEU A 205 -5.54 22.30 -12.83
CA LEU A 205 -5.13 21.23 -13.71
C LEU A 205 -3.90 21.69 -14.51
N VAL A 206 -2.82 20.94 -14.40
CA VAL A 206 -1.51 21.26 -14.99
C VAL A 206 -1.14 20.20 -16.01
N ASP A 207 -0.65 20.61 -17.19
CA ASP A 207 0.04 19.73 -18.13
C ASP A 207 1.52 19.67 -17.74
N ALA A 208 1.99 18.51 -17.29
CA ALA A 208 3.36 18.36 -16.82
C ALA A 208 4.40 18.41 -17.96
N GLU A 209 3.99 18.17 -19.20
CA GLU A 209 4.88 18.23 -20.36
C GLU A 209 5.27 19.68 -20.68
N SER A 210 4.28 20.58 -20.77
CA SER A 210 4.51 22.00 -21.03
C SER A 210 4.80 22.81 -19.75
N GLY A 211 4.29 22.35 -18.60
CA GLY A 211 4.21 23.12 -17.36
C GLY A 211 3.10 24.18 -17.36
N GLU A 212 2.19 24.15 -18.34
CA GLU A 212 1.09 25.10 -18.44
C GLU A 212 -0.10 24.70 -17.54
N GLN A 213 -0.75 25.71 -16.97
CA GLN A 213 -2.01 25.54 -16.26
C GLN A 213 -3.16 25.55 -17.29
N LEU A 214 -3.81 24.40 -17.47
CA LEU A 214 -4.91 24.24 -18.42
C LEU A 214 -6.24 24.78 -17.89
N TRP A 215 -6.45 24.66 -16.58
CA TRP A 215 -7.66 25.10 -15.91
C TRP A 215 -7.35 25.40 -14.44
N ALA A 216 -8.01 26.41 -13.88
CA ALA A 216 -8.07 26.62 -12.44
C ALA A 216 -9.39 27.29 -12.06
N GLU A 217 -9.99 26.82 -10.98
CA GLU A 217 -11.28 27.32 -10.52
C GLU A 217 -11.37 27.29 -8.99
N ARG A 218 -12.21 28.18 -8.46
CA ARG A 218 -12.50 28.28 -7.04
C ARG A 218 -13.97 28.03 -6.79
N PHE A 219 -14.24 27.07 -5.90
CA PHE A 219 -15.58 26.73 -5.43
C PHE A 219 -15.75 27.23 -4.00
N ASP A 220 -16.87 27.90 -3.73
CA ASP A 220 -17.22 28.42 -2.39
C ASP A 220 -18.71 28.19 -2.16
N ARG A 221 -19.04 27.20 -1.32
CA ARG A 221 -20.41 26.68 -1.14
C ARG A 221 -20.70 26.36 0.32
N SER A 222 -21.97 26.10 0.61
CA SER A 222 -22.39 25.56 1.91
C SER A 222 -21.77 24.17 2.12
N LEU A 223 -21.47 23.83 3.37
CA LEU A 223 -21.04 22.48 3.75
C LEU A 223 -22.13 21.44 3.44
N GLU A 224 -23.41 21.84 3.46
CA GLU A 224 -24.54 20.99 3.10
C GLU A 224 -24.53 20.59 1.61
N ASP A 225 -23.92 21.41 0.75
CA ASP A 225 -23.83 21.18 -0.70
C ASP A 225 -22.52 20.49 -1.11
N ILE A 226 -21.69 20.04 -0.16
CA ILE A 226 -20.31 19.58 -0.43
C ILE A 226 -20.24 18.52 -1.53
N PHE A 227 -21.14 17.55 -1.52
CA PHE A 227 -21.15 16.48 -2.50
C PHE A 227 -21.49 16.99 -3.91
N ALA A 228 -22.37 17.99 -4.03
CA ALA A 228 -22.65 18.64 -5.31
C ALA A 228 -21.43 19.40 -5.84
N VAL A 229 -20.62 19.98 -4.95
CA VAL A 229 -19.35 20.63 -5.35
C VAL A 229 -18.35 19.63 -5.88
N GLN A 230 -18.24 18.46 -5.25
CA GLN A 230 -17.36 17.39 -5.72
C GLN A 230 -17.75 16.95 -7.14
N ASP A 231 -19.04 16.73 -7.38
CA ASP A 231 -19.55 16.36 -8.71
C ASP A 231 -19.28 17.47 -9.75
N GLU A 232 -19.43 18.74 -9.37
CA GLU A 232 -19.12 19.91 -10.21
C GLU A 232 -17.63 19.97 -10.57
N VAL A 233 -16.73 19.80 -9.59
CA VAL A 233 -15.28 19.78 -9.79
C VAL A 233 -14.88 18.65 -10.75
N THR A 234 -15.37 17.43 -10.52
CA THR A 234 -15.11 16.29 -11.41
C THR A 234 -15.58 16.56 -12.83
N ALA A 235 -16.79 17.09 -13.01
CA ALA A 235 -17.34 17.41 -14.33
C ALA A 235 -16.47 18.42 -15.08
N ARG A 236 -15.97 19.46 -14.39
CA ARG A 236 -15.06 20.46 -14.97
C ARG A 236 -13.71 19.87 -15.40
N ILE A 237 -13.15 18.97 -14.61
CA ILE A 237 -11.89 18.30 -14.94
C ILE A 237 -12.07 17.42 -16.18
N VAL A 238 -13.14 16.64 -16.23
CA VAL A 238 -13.47 15.78 -17.39
C VAL A 238 -13.72 16.62 -18.64
N GLU A 239 -14.45 17.74 -18.51
CA GLU A 239 -14.67 18.71 -19.60
C GLU A 239 -13.34 19.28 -20.12
N ALA A 240 -12.45 19.71 -19.22
CA ALA A 240 -11.15 20.26 -19.57
C ALA A 240 -10.23 19.25 -20.28
N LEU A 241 -10.25 17.97 -19.87
CA LEU A 241 -9.37 16.93 -20.40
C LEU A 241 -9.89 16.24 -21.67
N LEU A 242 -11.20 16.04 -21.77
CA LEU A 242 -11.81 15.23 -22.83
C LEU A 242 -12.65 16.05 -23.81
N GLY A 243 -12.88 17.33 -23.54
CA GLY A 243 -13.51 18.30 -24.45
C GLY A 243 -15.00 18.08 -24.74
N ARG A 244 -15.57 16.90 -24.44
CA ARG A 244 -17.01 16.53 -24.44
C ARG A 244 -17.17 15.05 -24.09
N LEU A 245 -17.67 14.70 -22.91
CA LEU A 245 -18.12 13.33 -22.61
C LEU A 245 -19.29 13.29 -21.63
N ARG A 246 -20.08 12.22 -21.76
CA ARG A 246 -21.14 11.80 -20.84
C ARG A 246 -20.47 11.53 -19.50
N ALA A 247 -20.70 12.38 -18.49
CA ALA A 247 -20.21 12.11 -17.14
C ALA A 247 -20.73 10.73 -16.69
N ALA A 248 -19.89 9.96 -16.01
CA ALA A 248 -20.36 8.77 -15.32
C ALA A 248 -21.52 9.18 -14.40
N PRO A 249 -22.57 8.36 -14.25
CA PRO A 249 -23.67 8.67 -13.34
C PRO A 249 -23.09 8.98 -11.95
N PRO A 250 -23.62 10.00 -11.22
CA PRO A 250 -23.12 10.33 -9.90
C PRO A 250 -23.28 9.13 -8.95
N ARG A 251 -22.27 8.88 -8.11
CA ARG A 251 -22.32 7.83 -7.08
C ARG A 251 -23.35 8.19 -6.00
N LYS A 252 -23.91 7.22 -5.29
CA LYS A 252 -24.79 7.53 -4.16
C LYS A 252 -23.97 8.02 -2.97
N ARG A 253 -24.06 9.32 -2.71
CA ARG A 253 -23.38 10.01 -1.60
C ARG A 253 -24.18 9.84 -0.30
N PRO A 254 -23.53 9.84 0.87
CA PRO A 254 -24.22 9.85 2.15
C PRO A 254 -25.01 11.16 2.32
N ARG A 255 -26.14 11.07 3.02
CA ARG A 255 -26.97 12.22 3.42
C ARG A 255 -26.49 12.82 4.73
N ASN A 256 -25.74 12.05 5.52
CA ASN A 256 -25.23 12.47 6.82
C ASN A 256 -23.72 12.71 6.78
N ILE A 257 -23.31 13.94 7.09
CA ILE A 257 -21.89 14.32 7.05
C ILE A 257 -21.05 13.69 8.17
N GLU A 258 -21.65 13.40 9.33
CA GLU A 258 -20.99 12.68 10.42
C GLU A 258 -20.72 11.23 10.01
N ALA A 259 -21.69 10.58 9.34
CA ALA A 259 -21.51 9.25 8.77
C ALA A 259 -20.38 9.22 7.73
N TYR A 260 -20.33 10.25 6.87
CA TYR A 260 -19.24 10.45 5.92
C TYR A 260 -17.88 10.58 6.60
N ASP A 261 -17.76 11.46 7.60
CA ASP A 261 -16.50 11.73 8.31
C ASP A 261 -15.97 10.49 9.04
N LEU A 262 -16.86 9.74 9.70
CA LEU A 262 -16.54 8.46 10.33
C LEU A 262 -16.03 7.44 9.31
N CYS A 263 -16.64 7.36 8.14
CA CYS A 263 -16.24 6.43 7.09
C CYS A 263 -14.88 6.80 6.48
N VAL A 264 -14.63 8.09 6.20
CA VAL A 264 -13.32 8.58 5.74
C VAL A 264 -12.21 8.26 6.73
N ARG A 265 -12.46 8.43 8.03
CA ARG A 265 -11.50 8.10 9.08
C ARG A 265 -11.27 6.59 9.19
N ALA A 266 -12.34 5.81 9.20
CA ALA A 266 -12.27 4.36 9.33
C ALA A 266 -11.44 3.70 8.22
N ARG A 267 -11.62 4.14 6.97
CA ARG A 267 -10.86 3.64 5.81
C ARG A 267 -9.35 3.61 6.03
N ARG A 268 -8.79 4.65 6.67
CA ARG A 268 -7.35 4.76 6.90
C ARG A 268 -6.84 3.79 7.95
N LEU A 269 -7.70 3.39 8.88
CA LEU A 269 -7.34 2.60 10.05
C LEU A 269 -7.36 1.10 9.78
N MET A 270 -7.98 0.65 8.69
CA MET A 270 -8.20 -0.78 8.45
C MET A 270 -6.90 -1.55 8.14
N ASP A 271 -5.90 -0.90 7.55
CA ASP A 271 -4.68 -1.56 7.05
C ASP A 271 -3.51 -1.58 8.06
N ASP A 272 -3.71 -1.08 9.29
CA ASP A 272 -2.59 -0.78 10.21
C ASP A 272 -2.38 -1.82 11.33
N THR A 273 -3.30 -1.91 12.30
CA THR A 273 -3.14 -2.76 13.49
C THR A 273 -4.47 -3.38 13.92
N PRO A 274 -4.48 -4.50 14.67
CA PRO A 274 -5.72 -5.07 15.20
C PRO A 274 -6.55 -4.06 16.01
N GLN A 275 -5.88 -3.17 16.76
CA GLN A 275 -6.52 -2.11 17.53
C GLN A 275 -7.20 -1.07 16.61
N MET A 276 -6.51 -0.64 15.57
CA MET A 276 -7.04 0.30 14.58
C MET A 276 -8.16 -0.31 13.74
N ALA A 277 -8.08 -1.60 13.41
CA ALA A 277 -9.15 -2.34 12.76
C ALA A 277 -10.42 -2.37 13.63
N GLN A 278 -10.28 -2.58 14.95
CA GLN A 278 -11.40 -2.52 15.90
C GLN A 278 -11.97 -1.10 16.02
N GLU A 279 -11.12 -0.07 15.95
CA GLU A 279 -11.58 1.32 15.96
C GLU A 279 -12.37 1.66 14.68
N ALA A 280 -11.87 1.22 13.51
CA ALA A 280 -12.57 1.33 12.24
C ALA A 280 -13.93 0.64 12.27
N LEU A 281 -14.01 -0.56 12.87
CA LEU A 281 -15.27 -1.30 13.05
C LEU A 281 -16.32 -0.47 13.81
N LEU A 282 -15.92 0.16 14.92
CA LEU A 282 -16.82 1.01 15.71
C LEU A 282 -17.28 2.25 14.93
N MET A 283 -16.37 2.90 14.21
CA MET A 283 -16.68 4.06 13.36
C MET A 283 -17.65 3.70 12.24
N LEU A 284 -17.42 2.59 11.54
CA LEU A 284 -18.26 2.12 10.43
C LEU A 284 -19.64 1.67 10.93
N THR A 285 -19.71 0.99 12.08
CA THR A 285 -20.97 0.62 12.72
C THR A 285 -21.80 1.85 13.06
N ARG A 286 -21.15 2.91 13.56
CA ARG A 286 -21.82 4.19 13.83
C ARG A 286 -22.26 4.88 12.53
N ALA A 287 -21.42 4.86 11.50
CA ALA A 287 -21.74 5.46 10.19
C ALA A 287 -23.00 4.84 9.57
N VAL A 288 -23.10 3.50 9.53
CA VAL A 288 -24.29 2.82 8.98
C VAL A 288 -25.55 3.00 9.84
N SER A 289 -25.38 3.27 11.15
CA SER A 289 -26.50 3.61 12.03
C SER A 289 -27.01 5.03 11.79
N LEU A 290 -26.12 5.96 11.44
CA LEU A 290 -26.45 7.36 11.14
C LEU A 290 -27.02 7.53 9.73
N ASP A 291 -26.54 6.74 8.77
CA ASP A 291 -27.07 6.70 7.40
C ASP A 291 -27.18 5.25 6.89
N PRO A 292 -28.36 4.63 7.06
CA PRO A 292 -28.59 3.25 6.63
C PRO A 292 -28.50 3.00 5.12
N ASP A 293 -28.48 4.06 4.31
CA ASP A 293 -28.37 4.00 2.85
C ASP A 293 -26.95 4.40 2.35
N TYR A 294 -25.94 4.33 3.22
CA TYR A 294 -24.55 4.65 2.84
C TYR A 294 -23.77 3.40 2.40
N ALA A 295 -23.84 3.07 1.11
CA ALA A 295 -23.24 1.86 0.52
C ALA A 295 -21.76 1.68 0.88
N GLU A 296 -20.96 2.73 0.77
CA GLU A 296 -19.53 2.70 1.03
C GLU A 296 -19.21 2.32 2.49
N ALA A 297 -20.01 2.76 3.47
CA ALA A 297 -19.81 2.34 4.85
C ALA A 297 -20.08 0.84 5.04
N TYR A 298 -21.09 0.27 4.38
CA TYR A 298 -21.33 -1.18 4.38
C TYR A 298 -20.20 -1.95 3.71
N ARG A 299 -19.69 -1.46 2.57
CA ARG A 299 -18.54 -2.03 1.87
C ARG A 299 -17.32 -2.14 2.78
N TRP A 300 -16.94 -1.04 3.45
CA TRP A 300 -15.80 -1.04 4.34
C TRP A 300 -16.03 -1.86 5.61
N LEU A 301 -17.27 -1.92 6.10
CA LEU A 301 -17.63 -2.78 7.22
C LEU A 301 -17.49 -4.27 6.85
N ALA A 302 -17.91 -4.64 5.64
CA ALA A 302 -17.75 -5.99 5.10
C ALA A 302 -16.28 -6.41 5.03
N ILE A 303 -15.40 -5.58 4.45
CA ILE A 303 -13.98 -5.92 4.34
C ILE A 303 -13.29 -5.95 5.71
N ASN A 304 -13.68 -5.10 6.66
CA ASN A 304 -13.14 -5.12 8.02
C ASN A 304 -13.48 -6.45 8.73
N HIS A 305 -14.73 -6.91 8.62
CA HIS A 305 -15.13 -8.21 9.14
C HIS A 305 -14.39 -9.38 8.46
N TRP A 306 -14.23 -9.31 7.13
CA TRP A 306 -13.47 -10.29 6.36
C TRP A 306 -12.00 -10.35 6.80
N MET A 307 -11.33 -9.21 6.90
CA MET A 307 -9.94 -9.13 7.36
C MET A 307 -9.79 -9.61 8.79
N GLY A 308 -10.72 -9.28 9.68
CA GLY A 308 -10.74 -9.82 11.05
C GLY A 308 -10.80 -11.35 11.07
N TRP A 309 -11.60 -11.96 10.19
CA TRP A 309 -11.65 -13.40 10.01
C TRP A 309 -10.32 -13.98 9.49
N VAL A 310 -9.75 -13.41 8.43
CA VAL A 310 -8.46 -13.87 7.85
C VAL A 310 -7.31 -13.80 8.86
N HIS A 311 -7.21 -12.72 9.65
CA HIS A 311 -6.08 -12.49 10.56
C HIS A 311 -6.20 -13.18 11.92
N SER A 312 -7.41 -13.46 12.41
CA SER A 312 -7.60 -14.08 13.74
C SER A 312 -7.41 -15.59 13.76
N GLY A 313 -7.36 -16.25 12.60
CA GLY A 313 -7.12 -17.70 12.47
C GLY A 313 -8.14 -18.57 13.25
N GLY A 314 -9.29 -17.99 13.61
CA GLY A 314 -10.26 -18.59 14.53
C GLY A 314 -11.53 -19.07 13.83
N PRO A 315 -12.24 -20.06 14.42
CA PRO A 315 -13.50 -20.58 13.91
C PRO A 315 -14.65 -19.64 14.28
N THR A 316 -14.84 -18.55 13.55
CA THR A 316 -16.10 -17.80 13.57
C THR A 316 -16.63 -17.67 12.15
N ASP A 317 -17.27 -18.75 11.70
CA ASP A 317 -18.11 -18.81 10.49
C ASP A 317 -19.08 -17.61 10.39
N THR A 318 -19.47 -17.04 11.55
CA THR A 318 -20.27 -15.82 11.69
C THR A 318 -19.63 -14.59 11.03
N GLY A 319 -18.31 -14.42 11.10
CA GLY A 319 -17.63 -13.25 10.53
C GLY A 319 -17.67 -13.25 9.00
N ARG A 320 -17.57 -14.43 8.40
CA ARG A 320 -17.61 -14.63 6.95
C ARG A 320 -19.01 -14.39 6.38
N HIS A 321 -20.03 -15.03 6.97
CA HIS A 321 -21.43 -14.82 6.56
C HIS A 321 -21.87 -13.36 6.73
N LEU A 322 -21.48 -12.72 7.84
CA LEU A 322 -21.79 -11.31 8.07
C LEU A 322 -21.10 -10.40 7.04
N ALA A 323 -19.83 -10.66 6.70
CA ALA A 323 -19.14 -9.90 5.66
C ALA A 323 -19.87 -10.00 4.32
N LEU A 324 -20.33 -11.19 3.94
CA LEU A 324 -21.09 -11.39 2.70
C LEU A 324 -22.45 -10.66 2.72
N GLU A 325 -23.18 -10.73 3.84
CA GLU A 325 -24.45 -10.01 4.01
C GLU A 325 -24.26 -8.50 3.84
N LEU A 326 -23.23 -7.95 4.47
CA LEU A 326 -22.89 -6.53 4.39
C LEU A 326 -22.48 -6.12 2.96
N ALA A 327 -21.72 -6.96 2.26
CA ALA A 327 -21.34 -6.71 0.87
C ALA A 327 -22.55 -6.73 -0.08
N HIS A 328 -23.47 -7.68 0.09
CA HIS A 328 -24.74 -7.70 -0.64
C HIS A 328 -25.56 -6.43 -0.38
N LYS A 329 -25.61 -5.98 0.88
CA LYS A 329 -26.30 -4.75 1.25
C LYS A 329 -25.67 -3.51 0.60
N ALA A 330 -24.35 -3.43 0.55
CA ALA A 330 -23.64 -2.34 -0.11
C ALA A 330 -24.03 -2.24 -1.60
N VAL A 331 -24.00 -3.36 -2.33
CA VAL A 331 -24.40 -3.42 -3.75
C VAL A 331 -25.89 -3.17 -3.95
N ALA A 332 -26.75 -3.61 -3.03
CA ALA A 332 -28.19 -3.34 -3.09
C ALA A 332 -28.51 -1.84 -2.92
N ILE A 333 -27.75 -1.15 -2.06
CA ILE A 333 -27.87 0.28 -1.85
C ILE A 333 -27.36 1.03 -3.07
N ASP A 334 -26.14 0.74 -3.55
CA ASP A 334 -25.57 1.36 -4.76
C ASP A 334 -25.07 0.30 -5.75
N PRO A 335 -25.90 -0.10 -6.72
CA PRO A 335 -25.53 -1.09 -7.74
C PRO A 335 -24.43 -0.64 -8.69
N ASP A 336 -24.15 0.67 -8.76
CA ASP A 336 -23.16 1.27 -9.67
C ASP A 336 -21.85 1.62 -8.95
N ASP A 337 -21.69 1.23 -7.67
CA ASP A 337 -20.44 1.37 -6.92
C ASP A 337 -19.48 0.20 -7.24
N ALA A 338 -18.48 0.45 -8.07
CA ALA A 338 -17.47 -0.54 -8.46
C ALA A 338 -16.73 -1.15 -7.25
N GLY A 339 -16.50 -0.32 -6.23
CA GLY A 339 -15.93 -0.71 -4.95
C GLY A 339 -16.69 -1.84 -4.26
N SER A 340 -18.00 -1.67 -4.13
CA SER A 340 -18.88 -2.64 -3.48
C SER A 340 -18.98 -3.93 -4.31
N ARG A 341 -18.98 -3.79 -5.64
CA ARG A 341 -19.01 -4.91 -6.59
C ARG A 341 -17.80 -5.82 -6.45
N TRP A 342 -16.57 -5.28 -6.45
CA TRP A 342 -15.39 -6.15 -6.36
C TRP A 342 -15.26 -6.82 -4.99
N ILE A 343 -15.63 -6.14 -3.90
CA ILE A 343 -15.64 -6.74 -2.56
C ILE A 343 -16.66 -7.88 -2.51
N LEU A 344 -17.86 -7.68 -3.05
CA LEU A 344 -18.86 -8.75 -3.14
C LEU A 344 -18.33 -9.93 -3.98
N GLY A 345 -17.74 -9.65 -5.15
CA GLY A 345 -17.14 -10.68 -6.00
C GLY A 345 -16.05 -11.49 -5.30
N TYR A 346 -15.18 -10.81 -4.54
CA TYR A 346 -14.13 -11.46 -3.77
C TYR A 346 -14.69 -12.38 -2.69
N LEU A 347 -15.67 -11.91 -1.91
CA LEU A 347 -16.30 -12.71 -0.86
C LEU A 347 -17.10 -13.90 -1.42
N LEU A 348 -17.82 -13.70 -2.53
CA LEU A 348 -18.51 -14.78 -3.25
C LEU A 348 -17.52 -15.85 -3.73
N ALA A 349 -16.32 -15.46 -4.18
CA ALA A 349 -15.30 -16.43 -4.59
C ALA A 349 -14.87 -17.32 -3.41
N TYR A 350 -14.66 -16.73 -2.23
CA TYR A 350 -14.32 -17.47 -1.00
C TYR A 350 -15.46 -18.35 -0.47
N GLU A 351 -16.71 -18.00 -0.78
CA GLU A 351 -17.88 -18.87 -0.57
C GLU A 351 -18.12 -19.86 -1.72
N ARG A 352 -17.20 -19.90 -2.70
CA ARG A 352 -17.24 -20.80 -3.86
C ARG A 352 -18.44 -20.56 -4.79
N HIS A 353 -19.08 -19.39 -4.70
CA HIS A 353 -20.10 -18.91 -5.64
C HIS A 353 -19.44 -18.30 -6.88
N PHE A 354 -18.71 -19.13 -7.62
CA PHE A 354 -17.75 -18.70 -8.63
C PHE A 354 -18.35 -17.94 -9.82
N ALA A 355 -19.51 -18.35 -10.32
CA ALA A 355 -20.16 -17.68 -11.44
C ALA A 355 -20.65 -16.28 -11.07
N GLU A 356 -21.17 -16.11 -9.86
CA GLU A 356 -21.60 -14.81 -9.33
C GLU A 356 -20.38 -13.93 -9.07
N ALA A 357 -19.32 -14.48 -8.47
CA ALA A 357 -18.06 -13.77 -8.27
C ALA A 357 -17.49 -13.19 -9.58
N ASP A 358 -17.42 -14.01 -10.63
CA ASP A 358 -16.89 -13.59 -11.93
C ASP A 358 -17.77 -12.48 -12.56
N ALA A 359 -19.10 -12.55 -12.39
CA ALA A 359 -20.02 -11.52 -12.86
C ALA A 359 -19.85 -10.18 -12.11
N GLU A 360 -19.65 -10.22 -10.78
CA GLU A 360 -19.43 -9.03 -9.97
C GLU A 360 -18.09 -8.35 -10.29
N PHE A 361 -17.01 -9.11 -10.50
CA PHE A 361 -15.73 -8.56 -10.97
C PHE A 361 -15.85 -7.92 -12.36
N ALA A 362 -16.53 -8.59 -13.30
CA ALA A 362 -16.75 -8.05 -14.63
C ALA A 362 -17.54 -6.72 -14.57
N LYS A 363 -18.56 -6.63 -13.70
CA LYS A 363 -19.32 -5.41 -13.52
C LYS A 363 -18.52 -4.31 -12.84
N ALA A 364 -17.68 -4.64 -11.85
CA ALA A 364 -16.79 -3.69 -11.20
C ALA A 364 -15.85 -3.01 -12.22
N ILE A 365 -15.23 -3.79 -13.12
CA ILE A 365 -14.34 -3.28 -14.16
C ILE A 365 -15.08 -2.44 -15.21
N GLU A 366 -16.32 -2.81 -15.55
CA GLU A 366 -17.17 -2.02 -16.44
C GLU A 366 -17.47 -0.63 -15.86
N LEU A 367 -17.78 -0.57 -14.56
CA LEU A 367 -18.12 0.65 -13.83
C LEU A 367 -16.89 1.53 -13.57
N ASP A 368 -15.77 0.92 -13.18
CA ASP A 368 -14.51 1.60 -12.91
C ASP A 368 -13.29 0.81 -13.42
N PRO A 369 -12.83 1.09 -14.65
CA PRO A 369 -11.65 0.42 -15.21
C PRO A 369 -10.32 0.89 -14.58
N ASN A 370 -10.34 1.94 -13.75
CA ASN A 370 -9.16 2.49 -13.08
C ASN A 370 -9.08 2.10 -11.59
N GLU A 371 -10.05 1.35 -11.05
CA GLU A 371 -10.02 0.84 -9.68
C GLU A 371 -8.93 -0.24 -9.51
N ALA A 372 -7.80 0.16 -8.93
CA ALA A 372 -6.61 -0.68 -8.85
C ALA A 372 -6.81 -1.91 -7.96
N ASP A 373 -7.57 -1.78 -6.87
CA ASP A 373 -7.83 -2.87 -5.92
C ASP A 373 -8.65 -3.99 -6.60
N THR A 374 -9.56 -3.64 -7.51
CA THR A 374 -10.34 -4.61 -8.31
C THR A 374 -9.41 -5.49 -9.15
N TRP A 375 -8.44 -4.89 -9.84
CA TRP A 375 -7.49 -5.64 -10.67
C TRP A 375 -6.56 -6.54 -9.85
N ALA A 376 -6.10 -6.07 -8.68
CA ALA A 376 -5.28 -6.87 -7.79
C ALA A 376 -6.08 -8.03 -7.17
N ALA A 377 -7.31 -7.81 -6.72
CA ALA A 377 -8.19 -8.87 -6.23
C ALA A 377 -8.54 -9.90 -7.33
N LEU A 378 -8.83 -9.43 -8.55
CA LEU A 378 -9.09 -10.32 -9.68
C LEU A 378 -7.86 -11.15 -10.07
N SER A 379 -6.65 -10.61 -9.92
CA SER A 379 -5.41 -11.37 -10.13
C SER A 379 -5.35 -12.60 -9.22
N ASP A 380 -5.63 -12.43 -7.93
CA ASP A 380 -5.63 -13.54 -6.97
C ASP A 380 -6.65 -14.61 -7.37
N ILE A 381 -7.91 -14.21 -7.59
CA ILE A 381 -8.97 -15.14 -8.00
C ILE A 381 -8.66 -15.83 -9.34
N ALA A 382 -8.05 -15.14 -10.30
CA ALA A 382 -7.64 -15.72 -11.58
C ALA A 382 -6.55 -16.79 -11.41
N VAL A 383 -5.53 -16.52 -10.58
CA VAL A 383 -4.47 -17.49 -10.25
C VAL A 383 -5.06 -18.74 -9.60
N LEU A 384 -5.91 -18.57 -8.59
CA LEU A 384 -6.56 -19.68 -7.87
C LEU A 384 -7.52 -20.48 -8.78
N ALA A 385 -7.99 -19.87 -9.87
CA ALA A 385 -8.78 -20.51 -10.91
C ALA A 385 -7.96 -21.13 -12.06
N GLY A 386 -6.64 -21.20 -11.95
CA GLY A 386 -5.75 -21.78 -12.97
C GLY A 386 -5.34 -20.84 -14.10
N ARG A 387 -5.86 -19.61 -14.13
CA ARG A 387 -5.57 -18.60 -15.16
C ARG A 387 -4.37 -17.75 -14.76
N VAL A 388 -3.23 -18.41 -14.59
CA VAL A 388 -2.02 -17.81 -13.98
C VAL A 388 -1.47 -16.62 -14.78
N GLU A 389 -1.34 -16.76 -16.10
CA GLU A 389 -0.83 -15.67 -16.96
C GLU A 389 -1.78 -14.46 -16.98
N GLU A 390 -3.10 -14.72 -16.97
CA GLU A 390 -4.11 -13.67 -16.86
C GLU A 390 -3.98 -12.93 -15.51
N GLY A 391 -3.78 -13.67 -14.42
CA GLY A 391 -3.51 -13.09 -13.11
C GLY A 391 -2.26 -12.19 -13.10
N LEU A 392 -1.16 -12.63 -13.71
CA LEU A 392 0.05 -11.82 -13.86
C LEU A 392 -0.19 -10.54 -14.68
N GLU A 393 -1.05 -10.58 -15.70
CA GLU A 393 -1.46 -9.38 -16.43
C GLU A 393 -2.27 -8.42 -15.54
N HIS A 394 -3.26 -8.94 -14.82
CA HIS A 394 -4.13 -8.16 -13.92
C HIS A 394 -3.34 -7.46 -12.83
N ILE A 395 -2.41 -8.15 -12.15
CA ILE A 395 -1.60 -7.51 -11.10
C ILE A 395 -0.65 -6.45 -11.67
N ARG A 396 -0.07 -6.66 -12.87
CA ARG A 396 0.75 -5.63 -13.54
C ARG A 396 -0.09 -4.38 -13.86
N ARG A 397 -1.34 -4.58 -14.28
CA ARG A 397 -2.30 -3.48 -14.50
C ARG A 397 -2.58 -2.74 -13.19
N ALA A 398 -2.80 -3.46 -12.09
CA ALA A 398 -3.01 -2.88 -10.78
C ALA A 398 -1.81 -2.04 -10.31
N PHE A 399 -0.58 -2.53 -10.45
CA PHE A 399 0.64 -1.75 -10.17
C PHE A 399 0.81 -0.53 -11.07
N ARG A 400 0.30 -0.58 -12.30
CA ARG A 400 0.36 0.58 -13.20
C ARG A 400 -0.59 1.69 -12.76
N LEU A 401 -1.78 1.32 -12.29
CA LEU A 401 -2.78 2.23 -11.70
C LEU A 401 -2.35 2.73 -10.32
N ASN A 402 -1.63 1.89 -9.56
CA ASN A 402 -1.15 2.19 -8.21
C ASN A 402 0.37 1.90 -8.08
N PRO A 403 1.27 2.78 -8.57
CA PRO A 403 2.73 2.60 -8.48
C PRO A 403 3.33 2.47 -7.07
N TYR A 404 2.63 2.98 -6.04
CA TYR A 404 2.97 2.82 -4.62
C TYR A 404 1.79 2.21 -3.86
N PRO A 405 1.48 0.92 -4.08
CA PRO A 405 0.33 0.27 -3.47
C PRO A 405 0.62 -0.18 -2.04
N ALA A 406 -0.43 -0.66 -1.36
CA ALA A 406 -0.30 -1.33 -0.08
C ALA A 406 0.42 -2.68 -0.22
N SER A 407 0.91 -3.21 0.91
CA SER A 407 1.74 -4.43 0.97
C SER A 407 1.09 -5.66 0.34
N TRP A 408 -0.24 -5.78 0.39
CA TRP A 408 -0.98 -6.93 -0.12
C TRP A 408 -0.92 -7.09 -1.65
N TYR A 409 -0.64 -6.02 -2.41
CA TYR A 409 -0.42 -6.11 -3.86
C TYR A 409 0.80 -6.95 -4.20
N TYR A 410 1.87 -6.77 -3.43
CA TYR A 410 3.11 -7.49 -3.63
C TYR A 410 3.01 -8.95 -3.17
N LEU A 411 2.19 -9.23 -2.14
CA LEU A 411 1.79 -10.60 -1.78
C LEU A 411 1.14 -11.30 -2.99
N THR A 412 0.15 -10.63 -3.58
CA THR A 412 -0.59 -11.12 -4.76
C THR A 412 0.34 -11.33 -5.96
N LEU A 413 1.25 -10.39 -6.22
CA LEU A 413 2.25 -10.52 -7.28
C LEU A 413 3.19 -11.70 -7.03
N GLY A 414 3.70 -11.85 -5.81
CA GLY A 414 4.59 -12.98 -5.46
C GLY A 414 3.88 -14.33 -5.56
N GLN A 415 2.60 -14.40 -5.18
CA GLN A 415 1.77 -15.59 -5.36
C GLN A 415 1.58 -15.91 -6.86
N ALA A 416 1.26 -14.91 -7.69
CA ALA A 416 1.12 -15.09 -9.13
C ALA A 416 2.44 -15.51 -9.79
N GLN A 417 3.56 -14.92 -9.39
CA GLN A 417 4.90 -15.30 -9.86
C GLN A 417 5.27 -16.73 -9.46
N TYR A 418 4.97 -17.13 -8.22
CA TYR A 418 5.15 -18.51 -7.77
C TYR A 418 4.33 -19.48 -8.62
N ALA A 419 3.03 -19.20 -8.82
CA ALA A 419 2.15 -20.06 -9.61
C ALA A 419 2.61 -20.17 -11.08
N ALA A 420 3.27 -19.14 -11.61
CA ALA A 420 3.86 -19.15 -12.95
C ALA A 420 5.22 -19.87 -13.02
N GLY A 421 5.73 -20.39 -11.91
CA GLY A 421 7.06 -20.98 -11.81
C GLY A 421 8.21 -19.97 -11.82
N GLY A 422 7.93 -18.67 -11.79
CA GLY A 422 8.90 -17.58 -11.72
C GLY A 422 9.43 -17.35 -10.31
N TYR A 423 10.04 -18.37 -9.71
CA TYR A 423 10.40 -18.38 -8.28
C TYR A 423 11.42 -17.30 -7.90
N GLU A 424 12.40 -16.99 -8.75
CA GLU A 424 13.36 -15.90 -8.48
C GLU A 424 12.65 -14.55 -8.41
N ALA A 425 11.71 -14.30 -9.33
CA ALA A 425 10.93 -13.06 -9.33
C ALA A 425 10.00 -12.98 -8.11
N ALA A 426 9.43 -14.11 -7.68
CA ALA A 426 8.66 -14.20 -6.45
C ALA A 426 9.52 -13.88 -5.22
N VAL A 427 10.74 -14.43 -5.14
CA VAL A 427 11.69 -14.12 -4.06
C VAL A 427 12.05 -12.65 -4.05
N GLU A 428 12.38 -12.05 -5.20
CA GLU A 428 12.70 -10.62 -5.30
C GLU A 428 11.53 -9.75 -4.84
N THR A 429 10.31 -10.10 -5.24
CA THR A 429 9.11 -9.35 -4.88
C THR A 429 8.78 -9.46 -3.40
N LEU A 430 8.84 -10.67 -2.84
CA LEU A 430 8.38 -10.96 -1.47
C LEU A 430 9.43 -10.60 -0.41
N ARG A 431 10.69 -10.37 -0.80
CA ARG A 431 11.75 -9.86 0.10
C ARG A 431 11.75 -8.35 0.29
N LYS A 432 10.93 -7.60 -0.45
CA LYS A 432 10.87 -6.13 -0.31
C LYS A 432 10.39 -5.75 1.08
N ASP A 433 10.88 -4.63 1.62
CA ASP A 433 10.51 -4.20 2.98
C ASP A 433 9.00 -3.92 3.09
N GLU A 434 8.39 -3.48 2.00
CA GLU A 434 6.95 -3.29 1.86
C GLU A 434 6.16 -4.60 2.04
N THR A 435 6.78 -5.77 1.80
CA THR A 435 6.17 -7.10 1.99
C THR A 435 6.64 -7.85 3.23
N TYR A 436 7.78 -7.49 3.79
CA TYR A 436 8.54 -8.34 4.72
C TYR A 436 7.91 -8.50 6.12
N ARG A 437 6.71 -7.94 6.36
CA ARG A 437 6.04 -7.97 7.68
C ARG A 437 4.76 -8.83 7.72
N THR A 438 4.31 -9.37 6.60
CA THR A 438 2.97 -9.96 6.46
C THR A 438 2.99 -11.47 6.16
N SER A 439 1.80 -12.03 5.97
CA SER A 439 1.49 -13.40 5.55
C SER A 439 2.18 -13.87 4.26
N SER A 440 2.96 -13.01 3.59
CA SER A 440 3.81 -13.22 2.42
C SER A 440 4.95 -14.21 2.60
N ARG A 441 5.43 -14.39 3.84
CA ARG A 441 6.55 -15.28 4.15
C ARG A 441 6.30 -16.73 3.74
N ARG A 442 5.05 -17.21 3.75
CA ARG A 442 4.72 -18.58 3.28
C ARG A 442 5.08 -18.78 1.81
N PHE A 443 4.75 -17.80 0.96
CA PHE A 443 5.05 -17.87 -0.47
C PHE A 443 6.53 -17.61 -0.75
N LEU A 444 7.19 -16.79 0.06
CA LEU A 444 8.65 -16.61 -0.01
C LEU A 444 9.36 -17.92 0.33
N ALA A 445 8.98 -18.57 1.43
CA ALA A 445 9.52 -19.85 1.85
C ALA A 445 9.30 -20.93 0.77
N ALA A 446 8.08 -21.02 0.21
CA ALA A 446 7.77 -21.93 -0.89
C ALA A 446 8.65 -21.67 -2.12
N SER A 447 8.81 -20.40 -2.52
CA SER A 447 9.62 -20.00 -3.67
C SER A 447 11.10 -20.38 -3.48
N LEU A 448 11.65 -20.10 -2.29
CA LEU A 448 13.02 -20.49 -1.94
C LEU A 448 13.19 -22.01 -1.95
N ALA A 449 12.19 -22.75 -1.48
CA ALA A 449 12.22 -24.22 -1.48
C ALA A 449 12.16 -24.81 -2.90
N GLN A 450 11.38 -24.22 -3.81
CA GLN A 450 11.37 -24.63 -5.22
C GLN A 450 12.71 -24.37 -5.92
N LEU A 451 13.45 -23.35 -5.48
CA LEU A 451 14.82 -23.07 -5.94
C LEU A 451 15.91 -23.94 -5.29
N GLY A 452 15.55 -24.85 -4.39
CA GLY A 452 16.51 -25.67 -3.64
C GLY A 452 17.26 -24.91 -2.54
N ARG A 453 16.87 -23.67 -2.23
CA ARG A 453 17.45 -22.84 -1.15
C ARG A 453 16.81 -23.20 0.20
N PHE A 454 16.94 -24.47 0.59
CA PHE A 454 16.17 -25.06 1.69
C PHE A 454 16.44 -24.43 3.07
N ASP A 455 17.67 -24.02 3.36
CA ASP A 455 18.00 -23.40 4.65
C ASP A 455 17.31 -22.03 4.80
N GLU A 456 17.33 -21.22 3.74
CA GLU A 456 16.61 -19.94 3.71
C GLU A 456 15.09 -20.13 3.74
N ALA A 457 14.59 -21.16 3.02
CA ALA A 457 13.16 -21.49 3.03
C ALA A 457 12.66 -21.84 4.45
N ARG A 458 13.42 -22.67 5.18
CA ARG A 458 13.09 -23.05 6.55
C ARG A 458 13.10 -21.87 7.50
N ALA A 459 14.10 -20.99 7.39
CA ALA A 459 14.16 -19.78 8.21
C ALA A 459 12.93 -18.88 8.00
N GLU A 460 12.49 -18.71 6.75
CA GLU A 460 11.28 -17.93 6.44
C GLU A 460 9.99 -18.62 6.90
N ALA A 461 9.92 -19.95 6.79
CA ALA A 461 8.79 -20.73 7.30
C ALA A 461 8.69 -20.64 8.84
N GLU A 462 9.81 -20.72 9.57
CA GLU A 462 9.84 -20.55 11.02
C GLU A 462 9.35 -19.16 11.43
N LEU A 463 9.83 -18.10 10.77
CA LEU A 463 9.37 -16.73 11.02
C LEU A 463 7.88 -16.54 10.71
N PHE A 464 7.37 -17.19 9.66
CA PHE A 464 5.94 -17.18 9.36
C PHE A 464 5.11 -17.84 10.48
N LEU A 465 5.57 -18.98 10.99
CA LEU A 465 4.88 -19.75 12.05
C LEU A 465 4.90 -19.04 13.41
N VAL A 466 5.87 -18.17 13.68
CA VAL A 466 5.87 -17.32 14.89
C VAL A 466 4.60 -16.45 14.94
N ALA A 467 4.17 -15.90 13.81
CA ALA A 467 2.95 -15.11 13.71
C ALA A 467 1.69 -15.95 13.47
N ASN A 468 1.85 -17.18 12.94
CA ASN A 468 0.75 -18.06 12.54
C ASN A 468 0.92 -19.47 13.13
N PRO A 469 0.89 -19.64 14.48
CA PRO A 469 1.26 -20.89 15.14
C PRO A 469 0.29 -22.06 14.85
N HIS A 470 -0.91 -21.76 14.34
CA HIS A 470 -1.93 -22.75 14.00
C HIS A 470 -2.07 -23.00 12.50
N PHE A 471 -1.18 -22.44 11.68
CA PHE A 471 -1.20 -22.67 10.23
C PHE A 471 -0.99 -24.16 9.93
N THR A 472 -1.77 -24.69 9.01
CA THR A 472 -1.53 -26.00 8.37
C THR A 472 -1.82 -25.91 6.88
N ILE A 473 -1.07 -26.67 6.08
CA ILE A 473 -1.27 -26.73 4.62
C ILE A 473 -2.69 -27.21 4.31
N ARG A 474 -3.20 -28.20 5.04
CA ARG A 474 -4.57 -28.71 4.88
C ARG A 474 -5.63 -27.65 5.13
N HIS A 475 -5.50 -26.87 6.21
CA HIS A 475 -6.49 -25.84 6.52
C HIS A 475 -6.46 -24.74 5.46
N TRP A 476 -5.28 -24.29 5.06
CA TRP A 476 -5.11 -23.31 4.00
C TRP A 476 -5.70 -23.79 2.67
N ALA A 477 -5.37 -25.01 2.24
CA ALA A 477 -5.90 -25.61 1.01
C ALA A 477 -7.43 -25.72 1.00
N ALA A 478 -8.05 -25.96 2.16
CA ALA A 478 -9.50 -26.01 2.31
C ALA A 478 -10.15 -24.62 2.33
N ALA A 479 -9.44 -23.62 2.86
CA ALA A 479 -9.94 -22.26 3.03
C ALA A 479 -9.88 -21.43 1.74
N GLU A 480 -8.85 -21.63 0.91
CA GLU A 480 -8.68 -20.87 -0.34
C GLU A 480 -9.65 -21.34 -1.45
N PRO A 481 -10.13 -20.41 -2.30
CA PRO A 481 -11.12 -20.67 -3.33
C PRO A 481 -10.54 -21.28 -4.61
N PHE A 482 -9.68 -22.30 -4.49
CA PHE A 482 -9.11 -23.00 -5.65
C PHE A 482 -10.20 -23.61 -6.53
N ARG A 483 -10.08 -23.38 -7.85
CA ARG A 483 -10.85 -24.07 -8.89
C ARG A 483 -9.99 -25.02 -9.71
N ASP A 484 -8.67 -24.81 -9.70
CA ASP A 484 -7.70 -25.66 -10.40
C ASP A 484 -6.87 -26.48 -9.40
N ILE A 485 -6.91 -27.80 -9.54
CA ILE A 485 -6.23 -28.73 -8.64
C ILE A 485 -4.72 -28.72 -8.87
N ALA A 486 -4.25 -28.53 -10.10
CA ALA A 486 -2.82 -28.54 -10.39
C ALA A 486 -2.12 -27.33 -9.75
N VAL A 487 -2.75 -26.15 -9.78
CA VAL A 487 -2.25 -24.97 -9.07
C VAL A 487 -2.25 -25.20 -7.56
N LEU A 488 -3.33 -25.78 -7.00
CA LEU A 488 -3.37 -26.12 -5.58
C LEU A 488 -2.23 -27.08 -5.19
N GLU A 489 -2.04 -28.17 -5.92
CA GLU A 489 -0.99 -29.16 -5.69
C GLU A 489 0.40 -28.54 -5.79
N HIS A 490 0.60 -27.60 -6.70
CA HIS A 490 1.86 -26.87 -6.85
C HIS A 490 2.20 -25.99 -5.63
N PHE A 491 1.21 -25.28 -5.07
CA PHE A 491 1.42 -24.56 -3.80
C PHE A 491 1.69 -25.49 -2.63
N VAL A 492 0.90 -26.56 -2.51
CA VAL A 492 1.05 -27.57 -1.45
C VAL A 492 2.44 -28.20 -1.49
N ASP A 493 2.96 -28.55 -2.67
CA ASP A 493 4.32 -29.06 -2.86
C ASP A 493 5.38 -28.08 -2.35
N GLY A 494 5.28 -26.79 -2.72
CA GLY A 494 6.20 -25.77 -2.25
C GLY A 494 6.16 -25.57 -0.73
N PHE A 495 4.97 -25.55 -0.14
CA PHE A 495 4.83 -25.45 1.32
C PHE A 495 5.42 -26.65 2.06
N ARG A 496 5.21 -27.88 1.56
CA ARG A 496 5.85 -29.08 2.12
C ARG A 496 7.37 -29.02 2.02
N LYS A 497 7.91 -28.63 0.86
CA LYS A 497 9.36 -28.46 0.66
C LYS A 497 9.96 -27.39 1.57
N ALA A 498 9.21 -26.33 1.88
CA ALA A 498 9.61 -25.28 2.81
C ALA A 498 9.57 -25.72 4.29
N GLY A 499 8.97 -26.87 4.59
CA GLY A 499 8.85 -27.39 5.95
C GLY A 499 7.64 -26.85 6.72
N LEU A 500 6.62 -26.32 6.04
CA LEU A 500 5.36 -25.95 6.69
C LEU A 500 4.56 -27.21 7.09
N PRO A 501 3.85 -27.18 8.24
CA PRO A 501 3.11 -28.34 8.74
C PRO A 501 1.88 -28.68 7.89
N ASP A 502 1.62 -29.98 7.68
CA ASP A 502 0.48 -30.50 6.91
C ASP A 502 -0.88 -30.26 7.56
#